data_AF-A0A517ZX18-F1
#
_entry.id   AF-A0A517ZX18-F1
#
_cell.length_a   1.000
_cell.length_b   1.000
_cell.length_c   1.000
_cell.angle_alpha   90.00
_cell.angle_beta   90.00
_cell.angle_gamma   90.00
#
_symmetry.space_group_name_H-M   'P 1'
#
loop_
_entity.id
_entity.type
_entity.pdbx_description
1 polymer ?
#
loop_
_entity_poly.entity_id
_entity_poly.type
_entity_poly.pdbx_seq_one_letter_code
_entity_poly.pdbx_strand_id
1 'polypeptide(L)'
;MRRSSWVLRCVNVKILVCLPFILASAYSGSVLGDEGQGKPRAGAVAGDELSKAEQRLHATLQTSSSIDIQDVKLTDAIQSLATLNDLQIVIDHEELVKQGIDPDALINYKVDSIKLGHVLTLLLEPLELGWMVRDGVITITTAQIAVGPNVKTVYHQYAKFEDVIKTKDTKAAKTAFQKAIYATIAPKSWRDAGGEGTIDWTENGLVMTNRAAVQKKFEQLTWYLTQGHKLIRSREKSFPLTNNDAPRVLNALAEQTNPGNVGMVDIPLTDVMVFFSRLHDINILVDRIALHDVGIRADPPVTLQPEGASLQQALDQALKPLKLDYIARHEVLFITTPEKVNALPETHIYDVQKLLGPNVEPSVITEEITTKVLPKTWSPNGGHGTMAYVPGYFIVYQTPRAHRKILERFKTLRQRLDGNAVEKP
;
A
#
# COMPACT_ATOMS: atom_id res chain seq x y z
N MET A 1 22.13 18.77 -19.51
CA MET A 1 21.87 19.34 -18.17
C MET A 1 22.27 18.28 -17.14
N ARG A 2 23.26 18.57 -16.29
CA ARG A 2 23.96 17.59 -15.45
C ARG A 2 23.05 17.11 -14.31
N ARG A 3 22.87 15.78 -14.20
CA ARG A 3 22.24 15.09 -13.06
C ARG A 3 23.30 14.82 -12.00
N SER A 4 23.10 15.28 -10.78
CA SER A 4 23.99 15.01 -9.65
C SER A 4 23.58 13.69 -9.00
N SER A 5 24.37 12.64 -9.23
CA SER A 5 24.36 11.42 -8.41
C SER A 5 25.15 11.73 -7.14
N TRP A 6 24.56 11.51 -5.97
CA TRP A 6 25.20 11.82 -4.68
C TRP A 6 25.59 10.53 -3.97
N VAL A 7 26.88 10.40 -3.68
CA VAL A 7 27.44 9.39 -2.79
C VAL A 7 27.69 10.08 -1.45
N LEU A 8 26.96 9.73 -0.40
CA LEU A 8 27.22 10.23 0.94
C LEU A 8 28.45 9.51 1.52
N ARG A 9 29.58 10.22 1.63
CA ARG A 9 30.68 9.85 2.54
C ARG A 9 30.59 10.75 3.76
N CYS A 10 30.52 10.12 4.94
CA CYS A 10 30.31 10.76 6.23
C CYS A 10 31.21 11.99 6.44
N VAL A 11 30.59 13.14 6.72
CA VAL A 11 31.27 14.32 7.27
C VAL A 11 30.82 14.48 8.71
N ASN A 12 31.79 14.40 9.63
CA ASN A 12 31.62 14.57 11.07
C ASN A 12 31.07 15.98 11.39
N VAL A 13 29.84 16.10 11.89
CA VAL A 13 29.35 17.36 12.50
C VAL A 13 28.38 17.10 13.67
N LYS A 14 28.60 17.92 14.71
CA LYS A 14 28.02 18.01 16.06
C LYS A 14 26.54 17.63 16.26
N ILE A 15 26.32 16.80 17.27
CA ILE A 15 25.05 16.49 17.94
C ILE A 15 24.47 17.77 18.57
N LEU A 16 23.22 18.12 18.23
CA LEU A 16 22.43 19.10 18.97
C LEU A 16 21.33 18.36 19.74
N VAL A 17 21.49 18.24 21.06
CA VAL A 17 20.46 17.72 21.96
C VAL A 17 19.46 18.85 22.22
N CYS A 18 18.25 18.77 21.65
CA CYS A 18 17.16 19.69 21.98
C CYS A 18 16.25 19.07 23.05
N LEU A 19 16.23 19.70 24.23
CA LEU A 19 15.27 19.44 25.32
C LEU A 19 13.83 19.72 24.86
N PRO A 20 12.82 19.01 25.39
CA PRO A 20 11.43 19.24 25.00
C PRO A 20 10.93 20.58 25.55
N PHE A 21 10.47 21.46 24.66
CA PHE A 21 9.64 22.60 25.04
C PHE A 21 8.26 22.07 25.43
N ILE A 22 7.99 22.01 26.73
CA ILE A 22 6.65 21.74 27.26
C ILE A 22 5.77 22.97 26.95
N LEU A 23 4.93 22.88 25.93
CA LEU A 23 3.79 23.79 25.79
C LEU A 23 2.74 23.38 26.81
N ALA A 24 2.71 24.10 27.93
CA ALA A 24 1.66 23.99 28.93
C ALA A 24 0.31 24.39 28.30
N SER A 25 -0.61 23.44 28.17
CA SER A 25 -2.01 23.71 27.86
C SER A 25 -2.63 24.46 29.03
N ALA A 26 -2.86 25.77 28.88
CA ALA A 26 -3.61 26.55 29.84
C ALA A 26 -5.10 26.14 29.79
N TYR A 27 -5.52 25.38 30.80
CA TYR A 27 -6.93 25.14 31.10
C TYR A 27 -7.51 26.47 31.64
N SER A 28 -8.23 27.22 30.79
CA SER A 28 -8.90 28.45 31.23
C SER A 28 -10.32 28.11 31.65
N GLY A 29 -10.57 28.21 32.97
CA GLY A 29 -11.89 28.10 33.57
C GLY A 29 -12.82 29.20 33.09
N SER A 30 -14.08 28.81 32.88
CA SER A 30 -15.19 29.68 32.55
C SER A 30 -15.41 30.76 33.61
N VAL A 31 -15.31 32.03 33.23
CA VAL A 31 -15.93 33.16 33.93
C VAL A 31 -16.74 33.95 32.91
N LEU A 32 -18.02 34.10 33.21
CA LEU A 32 -19.00 34.96 32.52
C LEU A 32 -18.61 36.43 32.68
N GLY A 33 -18.68 37.22 31.60
CA GLY A 33 -18.76 38.68 31.71
C GLY A 33 -18.16 39.47 30.54
N ASP A 34 -19.07 39.99 29.72
CA ASP A 34 -19.05 41.30 29.06
C ASP A 34 -18.54 41.45 27.61
N GLU A 35 -19.35 42.18 26.84
CA GLU A 35 -19.27 42.40 25.40
C GLU A 35 -18.23 43.46 25.04
N GLY A 36 -17.43 43.21 24.00
CA GLY A 36 -16.52 44.20 23.44
C GLY A 36 -15.82 43.72 22.17
N GLN A 37 -16.37 44.11 21.01
CA GLN A 37 -15.79 44.13 19.66
C GLN A 37 -14.54 43.24 19.41
N GLY A 38 -14.79 42.02 18.94
CA GLY A 38 -13.76 41.00 18.69
C GLY A 38 -12.84 41.32 17.52
N LYS A 39 -11.56 41.58 17.81
CA LYS A 39 -10.45 41.22 16.91
C LYS A 39 -10.46 39.70 16.66
N PRO A 40 -10.06 39.21 15.48
CA PRO A 40 -9.99 37.77 15.23
C PRO A 40 -9.10 37.12 16.30
N ARG A 41 -9.71 36.18 17.05
CA ARG A 41 -9.11 35.43 18.16
C ARG A 41 -7.80 34.78 17.70
N ALA A 42 -6.73 34.90 18.50
CA ALA A 42 -5.43 34.30 18.25
C ALA A 42 -5.47 32.79 17.93
N GLY A 43 -6.48 32.06 18.40
CA GLY A 43 -6.71 30.65 18.07
C GLY A 43 -7.11 30.39 16.60
N ALA A 44 -7.77 31.34 15.92
CA ALA A 44 -8.11 31.19 14.50
C ALA A 44 -6.89 31.41 13.59
N VAL A 45 -5.97 32.30 13.98
CA VAL A 45 -4.72 32.56 13.25
C VAL A 45 -3.74 31.40 13.46
N ALA A 46 -3.64 30.86 14.68
CA ALA A 46 -2.79 29.69 14.95
C ALA A 46 -3.25 28.43 14.20
N GLY A 47 -4.56 28.19 14.11
CA GLY A 47 -5.11 27.06 13.34
C GLY A 47 -4.88 27.19 11.81
N ASP A 48 -4.92 28.41 11.28
CA ASP A 48 -4.66 28.67 9.86
C ASP A 48 -3.18 28.51 9.48
N GLU A 49 -2.26 28.95 10.35
CA GLU A 49 -0.82 28.76 10.13
C GLU A 49 -0.39 27.29 10.27
N LEU A 50 -0.96 26.53 11.21
CA LEU A 50 -0.74 25.08 11.32
C LEU A 50 -1.23 24.34 10.08
N SER A 51 -2.42 24.68 9.57
CA SER A 51 -2.97 24.11 8.33
C SER A 51 -2.07 24.40 7.12
N LYS A 52 -1.53 25.62 7.00
CA LYS A 52 -0.58 25.96 5.92
C LYS A 52 0.76 25.24 6.07
N ALA A 53 1.28 25.11 7.29
CA ALA A 53 2.52 24.39 7.56
C ALA A 53 2.38 22.90 7.18
N GLU A 54 1.28 22.25 7.56
CA GLU A 54 0.98 20.87 7.17
C GLU A 54 0.83 20.72 5.65
N GLN A 55 0.16 21.66 4.97
CA GLN A 55 0.05 21.64 3.51
C GLN A 55 1.41 21.73 2.81
N ARG A 56 2.30 22.61 3.28
CA ARG A 56 3.67 22.72 2.75
C ARG A 56 4.44 21.42 2.98
N LEU A 57 4.36 20.87 4.19
CA LEU A 57 4.99 19.60 4.52
C LEU A 57 4.49 18.46 3.61
N HIS A 58 3.18 18.37 3.40
CA HIS A 58 2.61 17.41 2.46
C HIS A 58 3.10 17.62 1.03
N ALA A 59 3.28 18.86 0.58
CA ALA A 59 3.85 19.16 -0.73
C ALA A 59 5.33 18.71 -0.82
N THR A 60 6.13 18.97 0.22
CA THR A 60 7.53 18.49 0.30
C THR A 60 7.59 16.96 0.26
N LEU A 61 6.67 16.26 0.94
CA LEU A 61 6.62 14.79 0.89
C LEU A 61 6.28 14.22 -0.50
N GLN A 62 5.73 15.03 -1.40
CA GLN A 62 5.46 14.63 -2.79
C GLN A 62 6.61 14.93 -3.75
N THR A 63 7.68 15.62 -3.32
CA THR A 63 8.84 15.87 -4.18
C THR A 63 9.62 14.59 -4.41
N SER A 64 10.19 14.44 -5.61
CA SER A 64 11.04 13.29 -5.94
C SER A 64 12.44 13.48 -5.35
N SER A 65 12.92 12.45 -4.66
CA SER A 65 14.23 12.37 -4.04
C SER A 65 14.94 11.08 -4.47
N SER A 66 16.26 11.13 -4.50
CA SER A 66 17.11 9.95 -4.74
C SER A 66 18.04 9.78 -3.55
N ILE A 67 18.19 8.56 -3.07
CA ILE A 67 19.06 8.23 -1.95
C ILE A 67 19.95 7.03 -2.29
N ASP A 68 21.20 7.10 -1.86
CA ASP A 68 22.16 5.98 -1.87
C ASP A 68 22.78 5.94 -0.49
N ILE A 69 22.27 5.02 0.33
CA ILE A 69 22.62 4.80 1.73
C ILE A 69 23.23 3.41 1.81
N GLN A 70 24.47 3.33 2.27
CA GLN A 70 25.20 2.07 2.43
C GLN A 70 25.82 2.03 3.81
N ASP A 71 25.42 1.04 4.60
CA ASP A 71 25.88 0.80 5.98
C ASP A 71 25.84 2.06 6.87
N VAL A 72 24.73 2.81 6.80
CA VAL A 72 24.49 4.01 7.62
C VAL A 72 23.47 3.68 8.70
N LYS A 73 23.62 4.26 9.89
CA LYS A 73 22.62 4.15 10.96
C LYS A 73 21.30 4.79 10.55
N LEU A 74 20.17 4.22 10.95
CA LEU A 74 18.84 4.78 10.68
C LEU A 74 18.74 6.25 11.15
N THR A 75 19.21 6.54 12.38
CA THR A 75 19.24 7.90 12.95
C THR A 75 19.97 8.91 12.06
N ASP A 76 21.18 8.55 11.61
CA ASP A 76 22.00 9.39 10.73
C ASP A 76 21.34 9.60 9.35
N ALA A 77 20.71 8.56 8.81
CA ALA A 77 19.97 8.63 7.56
C ALA A 77 18.74 9.55 7.65
N ILE A 78 17.95 9.43 8.72
CA ILE A 78 16.79 10.30 9.00
C ILE A 78 17.26 11.75 9.15
N GLN A 79 18.33 11.99 9.91
CA GLN A 79 18.87 13.33 10.12
C GLN A 79 19.37 13.96 8.82
N SER A 80 20.01 13.15 7.97
CA SER A 80 20.46 13.59 6.63
C SER A 80 19.26 13.97 5.76
N LEU A 81 18.19 13.16 5.76
CA LEU A 81 16.96 13.47 5.04
C LEU A 81 16.27 14.73 5.58
N ALA A 82 16.23 14.90 6.89
CA ALA A 82 15.66 16.07 7.55
C ALA A 82 16.39 17.35 7.13
N THR A 83 17.71 17.32 7.19
CA THR A 83 18.56 18.48 6.86
C THR A 83 18.50 18.82 5.36
N LEU A 84 18.53 17.83 4.48
CA LEU A 84 18.53 18.04 3.03
C LEU A 84 17.21 18.61 2.49
N ASN A 85 16.10 18.30 3.15
CA ASN A 85 14.76 18.66 2.68
C ASN A 85 14.07 19.70 3.59
N ASP A 86 14.82 20.31 4.51
CA ASP A 86 14.31 21.27 5.51
C ASP A 86 13.07 20.75 6.26
N LEU A 87 13.13 19.50 6.68
CA LEU A 87 12.06 18.83 7.42
C LEU A 87 12.35 18.84 8.91
N GLN A 88 11.31 19.14 9.71
CA GLN A 88 11.34 18.89 11.14
C GLN A 88 10.86 17.46 11.39
N ILE A 89 11.79 16.60 11.80
CA ILE A 89 11.53 15.20 12.13
C ILE A 89 11.87 14.96 13.60
N VAL A 90 10.92 14.40 14.36
CA VAL A 90 11.09 14.02 15.76
C VAL A 90 10.92 12.50 15.87
N ILE A 91 11.85 11.84 16.56
CA ILE A 91 11.79 10.40 16.82
C ILE A 91 11.28 10.18 18.24
N ASP A 92 10.24 9.36 18.38
CA ASP A 92 9.70 8.95 19.68
C ASP A 92 10.59 7.86 20.31
N HIS A 93 11.73 8.28 20.87
CA HIS A 93 12.73 7.39 21.44
C HIS A 93 12.18 6.51 22.58
N GLU A 94 11.21 7.00 23.35
CA GLU A 94 10.62 6.25 24.45
C GLU A 94 9.90 5.00 23.92
N GLU A 95 9.12 5.15 22.85
CA GLU A 95 8.39 4.04 22.26
C GLU A 95 9.30 3.04 21.54
N LEU A 96 10.32 3.53 20.84
CA LEU A 96 11.31 2.66 20.18
C LEU A 96 11.99 1.73 21.20
N VAL A 97 12.37 2.26 22.37
CA VAL A 97 12.98 1.48 23.45
C VAL A 97 11.99 0.46 24.03
N LYS A 98 10.71 0.81 24.20
CA LYS A 98 9.68 -0.12 24.69
C LYS A 98 9.48 -1.34 23.79
N GLN A 99 9.60 -1.15 22.47
CA GLN A 99 9.49 -2.24 21.49
C GLN A 99 10.83 -2.95 21.22
N GLY A 100 11.92 -2.53 21.87
CA GLY A 100 13.24 -3.13 21.67
C GLY A 100 13.85 -2.85 20.29
N ILE A 101 13.41 -1.79 19.61
CA ILE A 101 13.90 -1.42 18.28
C ILE A 101 15.20 -0.64 18.45
N ASP A 102 16.28 -1.10 17.81
CA ASP A 102 17.57 -0.39 17.81
C ASP A 102 17.55 0.76 16.78
N PRO A 103 17.56 2.03 17.23
CA PRO A 103 17.56 3.19 16.32
C PRO A 103 18.89 3.33 15.54
N ASP A 104 19.94 2.63 15.94
CA ASP A 104 21.25 2.65 15.30
C ASP A 104 21.47 1.46 14.35
N ALA A 105 20.42 0.70 14.05
CA ALA A 105 20.46 -0.36 13.06
C ALA A 105 21.02 0.17 11.72
N LEU A 106 21.98 -0.58 11.15
CA LEU A 106 22.58 -0.25 9.87
C LEU A 106 21.61 -0.59 8.74
N ILE A 107 21.40 0.37 7.86
CA ILE A 107 20.48 0.26 6.74
C ILE A 107 21.19 0.45 5.40
N ASN A 108 20.67 -0.23 4.39
CA ASN A 108 21.19 -0.21 3.02
C ASN A 108 20.03 0.05 2.06
N TYR A 109 20.02 1.22 1.43
CA TYR A 109 18.94 1.65 0.53
C TYR A 109 19.48 2.42 -0.66
N LYS A 110 19.06 2.00 -1.85
CA LYS A 110 19.32 2.72 -3.08
C LYS A 110 18.03 2.86 -3.87
N VAL A 111 17.54 4.09 -4.00
CA VAL A 111 16.38 4.41 -4.82
C VAL A 111 16.61 5.71 -5.57
N ASP A 112 16.20 5.72 -6.83
CA ASP A 112 16.32 6.87 -7.70
C ASP A 112 14.93 7.45 -8.01
N SER A 113 14.80 8.76 -7.81
CA SER A 113 13.63 9.56 -8.24
C SER A 113 12.26 9.05 -7.75
N ILE A 114 12.14 8.72 -6.47
CA ILE A 114 10.85 8.39 -5.83
C ILE A 114 10.42 9.48 -4.85
N LYS A 115 9.13 9.56 -4.51
CA LYS A 115 8.61 10.59 -3.60
C LYS A 115 9.26 10.51 -2.21
N LEU A 116 9.55 11.66 -1.59
CA LEU A 116 10.19 11.72 -0.28
C LEU A 116 9.39 10.99 0.82
N GLY A 117 8.06 11.08 0.81
CA GLY A 117 7.21 10.31 1.73
C GLY A 117 7.29 8.80 1.51
N HIS A 118 7.53 8.36 0.26
CA HIS A 118 7.79 6.95 -0.05
C HIS A 118 9.16 6.52 0.45
N VAL A 119 10.19 7.36 0.29
CA VAL A 119 11.53 7.11 0.86
C VAL A 119 11.42 6.90 2.38
N LEU A 120 10.77 7.83 3.09
CA LEU A 120 10.62 7.75 4.54
C LEU A 120 9.88 6.47 4.97
N THR A 121 8.80 6.13 4.27
CA THR A 121 8.05 4.90 4.56
C THR A 121 8.89 3.64 4.34
N LEU A 122 9.61 3.57 3.22
CA LEU A 122 10.46 2.43 2.89
C LEU A 122 11.62 2.26 3.88
N LEU A 123 12.23 3.36 4.33
CA LEU A 123 13.33 3.32 5.31
C LEU A 123 12.89 2.79 6.68
N LEU A 124 11.67 3.13 7.11
CA LEU A 124 11.14 2.80 8.43
C LEU A 124 10.50 1.42 8.49
N GLU A 125 9.96 0.92 7.37
CA GLU A 125 9.17 -0.30 7.33
C GLU A 125 9.91 -1.56 7.79
N PRO A 126 11.19 -1.82 7.41
CA PRO A 126 11.88 -3.02 7.89
C PRO A 126 12.19 -3.04 9.38
N LEU A 127 12.11 -1.90 10.05
CA LEU A 127 12.28 -1.77 11.50
C LEU A 127 10.93 -1.66 12.23
N GLU A 128 9.81 -1.94 11.53
CA GLU A 128 8.44 -1.85 12.04
C GLU A 128 8.05 -0.45 12.54
N LEU A 129 8.72 0.57 12.01
CA LEU A 129 8.46 1.97 12.30
C LEU A 129 7.51 2.58 11.26
N GLY A 130 6.82 3.62 11.68
CA GLY A 130 5.99 4.46 10.82
C GLY A 130 6.17 5.93 11.16
N TRP A 131 5.57 6.79 10.34
CA TRP A 131 5.62 8.22 10.55
C TRP A 131 4.23 8.84 10.41
N MET A 132 4.00 9.93 11.14
CA MET A 132 2.78 10.72 11.05
C MET A 132 3.10 12.21 11.04
N VAL A 133 2.26 12.98 10.37
CA VAL A 133 2.30 14.44 10.46
C VAL A 133 1.40 14.85 11.61
N ARG A 134 1.96 15.61 12.56
CA ARG A 134 1.21 16.18 13.67
C ARG A 134 1.75 17.57 13.97
N ASP A 135 0.86 18.56 14.03
CA ASP A 135 1.19 19.95 14.37
C ASP A 135 2.30 20.54 13.47
N GLY A 136 2.30 20.17 12.19
CA GLY A 136 3.30 20.61 11.20
C GLY A 136 4.68 19.94 11.29
N VAL A 137 4.84 18.90 12.11
CA VAL A 137 6.09 18.14 12.31
C VAL A 137 5.90 16.68 11.92
N ILE A 138 6.94 16.03 11.41
CA ILE A 138 6.95 14.57 11.18
C ILE A 138 7.38 13.88 12.47
N THR A 139 6.50 13.07 13.06
CA THR A 139 6.84 12.20 14.19
C THR A 139 7.07 10.78 13.69
N ILE A 140 8.24 10.21 13.96
CA ILE A 140 8.57 8.80 13.73
C ILE A 140 8.32 8.03 15.02
N THR A 141 7.53 6.97 14.93
CA THR A 141 7.13 6.11 16.05
C THR A 141 6.85 4.70 15.51
N THR A 142 6.25 3.82 16.29
CA THR A 142 5.88 2.47 15.81
C THR A 142 4.84 2.55 14.71
N ALA A 143 4.86 1.60 13.78
CA ALA A 143 3.88 1.55 12.69
C ALA A 143 2.43 1.52 13.21
N GLN A 144 2.19 0.93 14.39
CA GLN A 144 0.87 0.90 15.01
C GLN A 144 0.39 2.29 15.46
N ILE A 145 1.25 3.10 16.06
CA ILE A 145 0.89 4.44 16.56
C ILE A 145 0.86 5.47 15.44
N ALA A 146 1.83 5.41 14.52
CA ALA A 146 1.93 6.32 13.38
C ALA A 146 0.66 6.34 12.50
N VAL A 147 -0.10 5.25 12.52
CA VAL A 147 -1.39 5.15 11.84
C VAL A 147 -2.45 6.12 12.43
N GLY A 148 -2.35 6.47 13.72
CA GLY A 148 -3.13 7.49 14.42
C GLY A 148 -4.65 7.23 14.56
N PRO A 149 -5.34 7.92 15.50
CA PRO A 149 -6.80 7.89 15.66
C PRO A 149 -7.54 8.80 14.65
N ASN A 150 -6.91 9.12 13.51
CA ASN A 150 -7.40 10.10 12.55
C ASN A 150 -8.52 9.54 11.65
N VAL A 151 -9.58 9.01 12.27
CA VAL A 151 -10.83 8.68 11.58
C VAL A 151 -11.56 9.97 11.20
N LYS A 152 -12.06 10.02 9.98
CA LYS A 152 -12.93 11.09 9.50
C LYS A 152 -14.29 10.50 9.17
N THR A 153 -15.35 11.28 9.37
CA THR A 153 -16.70 10.93 8.92
C THR A 153 -16.96 11.60 7.58
N VAL A 154 -17.22 10.81 6.54
CA VAL A 154 -17.54 11.30 5.20
C VAL A 154 -18.91 10.80 4.78
N TYR A 155 -19.68 11.70 4.18
CA TYR A 155 -21.01 11.44 3.65
C TYR A 155 -20.94 11.23 2.13
N HIS A 156 -21.42 10.07 1.66
CA HIS A 156 -21.52 9.74 0.24
C HIS A 156 -22.98 9.75 -0.20
N GLN A 157 -23.31 10.59 -1.18
CA GLN A 157 -24.68 10.74 -1.72
C GLN A 157 -25.21 9.43 -2.34
N TYR A 158 -26.49 9.13 -2.10
CA TYR A 158 -27.15 7.91 -2.59
C TYR A 158 -27.07 7.73 -4.11
N ALA A 159 -27.23 8.82 -4.87
CA ALA A 159 -27.18 8.81 -6.35
C ALA A 159 -25.90 8.17 -6.89
N LYS A 160 -24.79 8.22 -6.14
CA LYS A 160 -23.55 7.55 -6.53
C LYS A 160 -23.68 6.03 -6.58
N PHE A 161 -24.55 5.42 -5.79
CA PHE A 161 -24.61 3.96 -5.65
C PHE A 161 -25.74 3.33 -6.44
N GLU A 162 -26.55 4.15 -7.10
CA GLU A 162 -27.85 3.78 -7.63
C GLU A 162 -27.78 2.58 -8.59
N ASP A 163 -26.81 2.58 -9.50
CA ASP A 163 -26.58 1.48 -10.45
C ASP A 163 -26.13 0.16 -9.78
N VAL A 164 -25.52 0.23 -8.59
CA VAL A 164 -24.97 -0.93 -7.87
C VAL A 164 -25.99 -1.54 -6.92
N ILE A 165 -26.86 -0.71 -6.33
CA ILE A 165 -27.80 -1.13 -5.27
C ILE A 165 -29.26 -1.18 -5.72
N LYS A 166 -29.63 -0.59 -6.87
CA LYS A 166 -30.97 -0.75 -7.44
C LYS A 166 -31.12 -2.16 -8.00
N THR A 167 -31.56 -3.05 -7.14
CA THR A 167 -32.02 -4.40 -7.52
C THR A 167 -33.49 -4.54 -7.13
N LYS A 168 -34.11 -5.69 -7.44
CA LYS A 168 -35.47 -5.99 -6.99
C LYS A 168 -35.61 -5.94 -5.45
N ASP A 169 -34.52 -6.21 -4.74
CA ASP A 169 -34.44 -6.10 -3.27
C ASP A 169 -33.30 -5.14 -2.87
N THR A 170 -33.62 -3.85 -2.84
CA THR A 170 -32.69 -2.78 -2.44
C THR A 170 -32.15 -2.99 -1.03
N LYS A 171 -32.94 -3.55 -0.10
CA LYS A 171 -32.50 -3.75 1.29
C LYS A 171 -31.42 -4.83 1.35
N ALA A 172 -31.64 -5.96 0.69
CA ALA A 172 -30.63 -7.02 0.58
C ALA A 172 -29.36 -6.52 -0.13
N ALA A 173 -29.49 -5.74 -1.21
CA ALA A 173 -28.36 -5.18 -1.93
C ALA A 173 -27.52 -4.22 -1.06
N LYS A 174 -28.18 -3.33 -0.30
CA LYS A 174 -27.53 -2.44 0.69
C LYS A 174 -26.74 -3.23 1.72
N THR A 175 -27.32 -4.29 2.28
CA THR A 175 -26.66 -5.16 3.26
C THR A 175 -25.49 -5.93 2.65
N ALA A 176 -25.65 -6.48 1.44
CA ALA A 176 -24.58 -7.18 0.73
C ALA A 176 -23.40 -6.24 0.44
N PHE A 177 -23.67 -5.00 0.02
CA PHE A 177 -22.64 -3.99 -0.23
C PHE A 177 -21.88 -3.61 1.04
N GLN A 178 -22.57 -3.37 2.16
CA GLN A 178 -21.91 -3.14 3.45
C GLN A 178 -21.01 -4.31 3.86
N LYS A 179 -21.54 -5.55 3.78
CA LYS A 179 -20.76 -6.76 4.07
C LYS A 179 -19.52 -6.88 3.18
N ALA A 180 -19.65 -6.54 1.90
CA ALA A 180 -18.52 -6.55 0.97
C ALA A 180 -17.44 -5.56 1.41
N ILE A 181 -17.80 -4.36 1.84
CA ILE A 181 -16.84 -3.35 2.31
C ILE A 181 -16.15 -3.80 3.59
N TYR A 182 -16.91 -4.26 4.59
CA TYR A 182 -16.33 -4.80 5.83
C TYR A 182 -15.34 -5.92 5.56
N ALA A 183 -15.70 -6.82 4.65
CA ALA A 183 -14.87 -7.98 4.33
C ALA A 183 -13.63 -7.63 3.50
N THR A 184 -13.65 -6.59 2.66
CA THR A 184 -12.63 -6.42 1.61
C THR A 184 -11.86 -5.10 1.65
N ILE A 185 -12.35 -4.08 2.35
CA ILE A 185 -11.70 -2.77 2.44
C ILE A 185 -11.11 -2.62 3.84
N ALA A 186 -9.81 -2.88 3.99
CA ALA A 186 -9.09 -2.84 5.27
C ALA A 186 -9.88 -3.51 6.43
N PRO A 187 -10.08 -4.85 6.39
CA PRO A 187 -11.05 -5.54 7.26
C PRO A 187 -10.84 -5.33 8.76
N LYS A 188 -9.58 -5.20 9.19
CA LYS A 188 -9.20 -4.92 10.59
C LYS A 188 -9.45 -3.47 11.04
N SER A 189 -9.85 -2.58 10.14
CA SER A 189 -10.11 -1.17 10.46
C SER A 189 -11.50 -0.90 11.03
N TRP A 190 -12.41 -1.87 10.91
CA TRP A 190 -13.81 -1.73 11.26
C TRP A 190 -14.12 -2.18 12.68
N ARG A 191 -15.16 -1.60 13.29
CA ARG A 191 -15.58 -1.86 14.68
C ARG A 191 -15.84 -3.34 14.97
N ASP A 192 -16.49 -4.05 14.07
CA ASP A 192 -16.79 -5.49 14.21
C ASP A 192 -15.52 -6.37 14.25
N ALA A 193 -14.39 -5.85 13.76
CA ALA A 193 -13.09 -6.50 13.77
C ALA A 193 -12.12 -5.88 14.80
N GLY A 194 -12.63 -5.06 15.73
CA GLY A 194 -11.83 -4.40 16.77
C GLY A 194 -11.18 -3.07 16.36
N GLY A 195 -11.50 -2.54 15.17
CA GLY A 195 -11.09 -1.21 14.73
C GLY A 195 -12.07 -0.11 15.15
N GLU A 196 -11.88 1.09 14.62
CA GLU A 196 -12.70 2.28 14.97
C GLU A 196 -13.73 2.63 13.89
N GLY A 197 -13.63 2.03 12.71
CA GLY A 197 -14.41 2.41 11.54
C GLY A 197 -15.87 1.91 11.59
N THR A 198 -16.78 2.73 11.05
CA THR A 198 -18.20 2.40 10.89
C THR A 198 -18.70 2.77 9.49
N ILE A 199 -19.72 2.06 9.00
CA ILE A 199 -20.36 2.37 7.73
C ILE A 199 -21.86 2.07 7.75
N ASP A 200 -22.68 3.10 7.58
CA ASP A 200 -24.13 3.02 7.79
C ASP A 200 -24.90 3.68 6.65
N TRP A 201 -25.96 3.01 6.19
CA TRP A 201 -26.91 3.61 5.26
C TRP A 201 -27.85 4.57 5.99
N THR A 202 -28.05 5.74 5.40
CA THR A 202 -29.07 6.71 5.81
C THR A 202 -30.17 6.80 4.75
N GLU A 203 -31.18 7.64 4.97
CA GLU A 203 -32.24 7.90 3.98
C GLU A 203 -31.67 8.45 2.67
N ASN A 204 -30.64 9.30 2.75
CA ASN A 204 -30.13 10.07 1.62
C ASN A 204 -28.75 9.61 1.11
N GLY A 205 -28.15 8.57 1.70
CA GLY A 205 -26.81 8.14 1.32
C GLY A 205 -26.16 7.13 2.25
N LEU A 206 -24.84 7.12 2.23
CA LEU A 206 -23.98 6.24 3.03
C LEU A 206 -23.02 7.10 3.84
N VAL A 207 -22.98 6.90 5.16
CA VAL A 207 -22.06 7.56 6.06
C VAL A 207 -20.94 6.58 6.40
N MET A 208 -19.70 6.98 6.19
CA MET A 208 -18.53 6.18 6.53
C MET A 208 -17.62 6.97 7.47
N THR A 209 -17.31 6.39 8.63
CA THR A 209 -16.30 6.89 9.55
C THR A 209 -15.11 5.96 9.48
N ASN A 210 -13.97 6.42 8.97
CA ASN A 210 -12.73 5.64 8.96
C ASN A 210 -11.52 6.52 8.65
N ARG A 211 -10.32 5.96 8.70
CA ARG A 211 -9.05 6.61 8.35
C ARG A 211 -9.04 7.06 6.88
N ALA A 212 -8.31 8.12 6.59
CA ALA A 212 -8.22 8.72 5.25
C ALA A 212 -7.78 7.73 4.15
N ALA A 213 -6.84 6.82 4.46
CA ALA A 213 -6.41 5.78 3.51
C ALA A 213 -7.54 4.80 3.15
N VAL A 214 -8.39 4.45 4.13
CA VAL A 214 -9.54 3.57 3.93
C VAL A 214 -10.63 4.29 3.12
N GLN A 215 -10.85 5.58 3.40
CA GLN A 215 -11.76 6.40 2.61
C GLN A 215 -11.32 6.50 1.15
N LYS A 216 -10.03 6.73 0.88
CA LYS A 216 -9.50 6.77 -0.49
C LYS A 216 -9.74 5.45 -1.23
N LYS A 217 -9.49 4.31 -0.59
CA LYS A 217 -9.80 2.98 -1.17
C LYS A 217 -11.30 2.82 -1.46
N PHE A 218 -12.16 3.29 -0.56
CA PHE A 218 -13.60 3.28 -0.75
C PHE A 218 -14.05 4.19 -1.90
N GLU A 219 -13.47 5.38 -2.03
CA GLU A 219 -13.71 6.29 -3.15
C GLU A 219 -13.30 5.67 -4.49
N GLN A 220 -12.16 4.99 -4.55
CA GLN A 220 -11.73 4.27 -5.76
C GLN A 220 -12.68 3.12 -6.11
N LEU A 221 -13.12 2.35 -5.11
CA LEU A 221 -14.11 1.29 -5.29
C LEU A 221 -15.40 1.83 -5.90
N THR A 222 -15.94 2.88 -5.29
CA THR A 222 -17.20 3.48 -5.71
C THR A 222 -17.08 4.15 -7.07
N TRP A 223 -15.98 4.85 -7.33
CA TRP A 223 -15.70 5.40 -8.66
C TRP A 223 -15.65 4.30 -9.74
N TYR A 224 -14.98 3.19 -9.46
CA TYR A 224 -14.86 2.08 -10.42
C TYR A 224 -16.22 1.43 -10.72
N LEU A 225 -16.98 1.08 -9.68
CA LEU A 225 -18.27 0.42 -9.81
C LEU A 225 -19.32 1.27 -10.55
N THR A 226 -19.18 2.60 -10.54
CA THR A 226 -20.19 3.52 -11.07
C THR A 226 -19.83 4.05 -12.46
N GLN A 227 -18.59 4.47 -12.64
CA GLN A 227 -18.11 5.13 -13.85
C GLN A 227 -16.91 4.42 -14.47
N GLY A 228 -15.96 3.98 -13.64
CA GLY A 228 -14.65 3.50 -14.09
C GLY A 228 -14.72 2.28 -15.00
N HIS A 229 -15.61 1.32 -14.74
CA HIS A 229 -15.77 0.12 -15.56
C HIS A 229 -16.17 0.39 -17.02
N LYS A 230 -16.85 1.52 -17.31
CA LYS A 230 -17.22 1.93 -18.68
C LYS A 230 -16.06 2.56 -19.44
N LEU A 231 -15.16 3.21 -18.70
CA LEU A 231 -14.05 3.99 -19.24
C LEU A 231 -12.76 3.17 -19.37
N ILE A 232 -12.57 2.20 -18.47
CA ILE A 232 -11.42 1.29 -18.49
C ILE A 232 -11.70 0.20 -19.53
N ARG A 233 -11.31 0.47 -20.78
CA ARG A 233 -11.27 -0.54 -21.86
C ARG A 233 -10.10 -1.54 -21.70
N SER A 234 -9.42 -1.55 -20.55
CA SER A 234 -8.15 -2.26 -20.43
C SER A 234 -8.36 -3.77 -20.61
N ARG A 235 -7.36 -4.40 -21.23
CA ARG A 235 -7.21 -5.86 -21.26
C ARG A 235 -6.98 -6.44 -19.85
N GLU A 236 -6.55 -5.57 -18.92
CA GLU A 236 -6.40 -5.71 -17.46
C GLU A 236 -7.71 -6.06 -16.73
N LYS A 237 -8.05 -7.35 -16.60
CA LYS A 237 -9.33 -7.83 -16.03
C LYS A 237 -9.47 -7.66 -14.50
N SER A 238 -8.55 -6.95 -13.85
CA SER A 238 -8.61 -6.56 -12.45
C SER A 238 -8.23 -5.10 -12.25
N PHE A 239 -8.98 -4.39 -11.42
CA PHE A 239 -8.69 -3.04 -10.99
C PHE A 239 -8.21 -3.04 -9.53
N PRO A 240 -6.92 -2.83 -9.27
CA PRO A 240 -6.39 -2.86 -7.92
C PRO A 240 -6.72 -1.53 -7.20
N LEU A 241 -7.28 -1.62 -5.99
CA LEU A 241 -7.52 -0.50 -5.09
C LEU A 241 -6.21 -0.14 -4.39
N THR A 242 -5.30 0.40 -5.18
CA THR A 242 -3.96 0.81 -4.72
C THR A 242 -3.97 2.27 -4.29
N ASN A 243 -2.92 2.69 -3.61
CA ASN A 243 -2.65 4.12 -3.49
C ASN A 243 -2.15 4.75 -4.81
N ASN A 244 -2.08 3.96 -5.90
CA ASN A 244 -1.44 4.24 -7.19
C ASN A 244 0.02 4.69 -7.02
N ASP A 245 0.71 4.02 -6.12
CA ASP A 245 2.04 4.37 -5.68
C ASP A 245 3.13 3.65 -6.46
N ALA A 246 2.84 2.65 -7.32
CA ALA A 246 3.87 1.99 -8.13
C ALA A 246 3.45 1.60 -9.57
N PRO A 247 2.76 2.46 -10.34
CA PRO A 247 2.26 2.10 -11.68
C PRO A 247 3.37 1.72 -12.68
N ARG A 248 4.54 2.37 -12.60
CA ARG A 248 5.70 2.05 -13.44
C ARG A 248 6.21 0.63 -13.19
N VAL A 249 6.32 0.25 -11.92
CA VAL A 249 6.77 -1.09 -11.51
C VAL A 249 5.79 -2.15 -11.97
N LEU A 250 4.49 -1.91 -11.82
CA LEU A 250 3.45 -2.84 -12.28
C LEU A 250 3.51 -3.06 -13.79
N ASN A 251 3.69 -2.00 -14.58
CA ASN A 251 3.84 -2.11 -16.03
C ASN A 251 5.11 -2.89 -16.40
N ALA A 252 6.25 -2.57 -15.76
CA ALA A 252 7.52 -3.23 -15.98
C ALA A 252 7.48 -4.75 -15.70
N LEU A 253 6.68 -5.20 -14.72
CA LEU A 253 6.51 -6.64 -14.44
C LEU A 253 5.95 -7.41 -15.64
N ALA A 254 5.11 -6.78 -16.46
CA ALA A 254 4.51 -7.39 -17.64
C ALA A 254 5.41 -7.30 -18.88
N GLU A 255 6.47 -6.49 -18.85
CA GLU A 255 7.40 -6.33 -19.97
C GLU A 255 8.26 -7.57 -20.17
N GLN A 256 8.66 -7.82 -21.42
CA GLN A 256 9.56 -8.91 -21.76
C GLN A 256 10.98 -8.58 -21.31
N THR A 257 11.62 -9.54 -20.65
CA THR A 257 13.01 -9.49 -20.25
C THR A 257 13.81 -10.22 -21.32
N ASN A 258 14.63 -9.50 -22.08
CA ASN A 258 15.54 -10.10 -23.04
C ASN A 258 16.98 -9.68 -22.73
N PRO A 259 17.72 -10.44 -21.90
CA PRO A 259 19.10 -10.12 -21.58
C PRO A 259 20.10 -10.45 -22.70
N GLY A 260 19.62 -10.85 -23.89
CA GLY A 260 20.46 -11.23 -25.03
C GLY A 260 21.10 -12.60 -24.85
N ASN A 261 20.32 -13.69 -24.93
CA ASN A 261 20.75 -15.10 -24.95
C ASN A 261 21.76 -15.59 -23.87
N VAL A 262 22.10 -14.79 -22.87
CA VAL A 262 23.00 -15.20 -21.79
C VAL A 262 22.19 -15.70 -20.60
N GLY A 263 22.26 -17.00 -20.33
CA GLY A 263 21.77 -17.57 -19.07
C GLY A 263 22.55 -17.02 -17.89
N MET A 264 21.87 -16.68 -16.80
CA MET A 264 22.51 -16.25 -15.56
C MET A 264 22.71 -17.47 -14.68
N VAL A 265 23.96 -17.80 -14.36
CA VAL A 265 24.30 -18.97 -13.55
C VAL A 265 25.15 -18.52 -12.37
N ASP A 266 24.72 -18.89 -11.16
CA ASP A 266 25.40 -18.61 -9.89
C ASP A 266 25.71 -17.11 -9.66
N ILE A 267 24.84 -16.22 -10.13
CA ILE A 267 25.00 -14.77 -9.99
C ILE A 267 24.41 -14.31 -8.65
N PRO A 268 25.07 -13.44 -7.87
CA PRO A 268 24.50 -12.88 -6.66
C PRO A 268 23.13 -12.22 -6.92
N LEU A 269 22.16 -12.44 -6.03
CA LEU A 269 20.81 -11.89 -6.16
C LEU A 269 20.82 -10.37 -6.37
N THR A 270 21.68 -9.65 -5.64
CA THR A 270 21.82 -8.19 -5.73
C THR A 270 22.19 -7.77 -7.16
N ASP A 271 23.13 -8.46 -7.81
CA ASP A 271 23.56 -8.15 -9.17
C ASP A 271 22.46 -8.39 -10.20
N VAL A 272 21.71 -9.50 -10.05
CA VAL A 272 20.54 -9.77 -10.89
C VAL A 272 19.46 -8.69 -10.72
N MET A 273 19.24 -8.22 -9.50
CA MET A 273 18.27 -7.15 -9.23
C MET A 273 18.74 -5.80 -9.79
N VAL A 274 20.03 -5.47 -9.69
CA VAL A 274 20.61 -4.28 -10.34
C VAL A 274 20.47 -4.37 -11.86
N PHE A 275 20.68 -5.56 -12.44
CA PHE A 275 20.48 -5.77 -13.87
C PHE A 275 19.01 -5.53 -14.28
N PHE A 276 18.03 -6.13 -13.60
CA PHE A 276 16.61 -5.91 -13.91
C PHE A 276 16.16 -4.47 -13.67
N SER A 277 16.66 -3.84 -12.61
CA SER A 277 16.41 -2.43 -12.31
C SER A 277 16.81 -1.54 -13.48
N ARG A 278 18.00 -1.74 -14.05
CA ARG A 278 18.50 -0.98 -15.21
C ARG A 278 17.77 -1.34 -16.51
N LEU A 279 17.49 -2.62 -16.73
CA LEU A 279 16.85 -3.10 -17.95
C LEU A 279 15.43 -2.53 -18.11
N HIS A 280 14.69 -2.45 -17.00
CA HIS A 280 13.28 -2.03 -16.99
C HIS A 280 13.05 -0.61 -16.44
N ASP A 281 14.11 0.14 -16.12
CA ASP A 281 14.05 1.50 -15.56
C ASP A 281 13.12 1.59 -14.31
N ILE A 282 13.29 0.65 -13.38
CA ILE A 282 12.55 0.58 -12.12
C ILE A 282 13.48 0.45 -10.92
N ASN A 283 13.03 0.93 -9.77
CA ASN A 283 13.73 0.71 -8.50
C ASN A 283 13.40 -0.67 -7.96
N ILE A 284 14.42 -1.46 -7.59
CA ILE A 284 14.26 -2.76 -6.95
C ILE A 284 15.01 -2.73 -5.62
N LEU A 285 14.33 -3.09 -4.53
CA LEU A 285 14.87 -3.14 -3.18
C LEU A 285 14.79 -4.56 -2.62
N VAL A 286 15.83 -4.97 -1.90
CA VAL A 286 15.88 -6.27 -1.20
C VAL A 286 15.88 -6.03 0.30
N ASP A 287 14.93 -6.62 1.01
CA ASP A 287 14.78 -6.55 2.46
C ASP A 287 15.83 -7.42 3.16
N ARG A 288 17.06 -6.91 3.28
CA ARG A 288 18.19 -7.66 3.86
C ARG A 288 17.93 -8.08 5.31
N ILE A 289 17.16 -7.28 6.07
CA ILE A 289 16.79 -7.58 7.46
C ILE A 289 15.87 -8.81 7.48
N ALA A 290 14.78 -8.79 6.70
CA ALA A 290 13.88 -9.93 6.67
C ALA A 290 14.55 -11.21 6.13
N LEU A 291 15.47 -11.10 5.17
CA LEU A 291 16.25 -12.23 4.67
C LEU A 291 17.16 -12.82 5.77
N HIS A 292 17.84 -11.97 6.54
CA HIS A 292 18.67 -12.39 7.66
C HIS A 292 17.85 -13.10 8.74
N ASP A 293 16.68 -12.58 9.08
CA ASP A 293 15.81 -13.13 10.14
C ASP A 293 15.32 -14.55 9.85
N VAL A 294 15.16 -14.90 8.56
CA VAL A 294 14.82 -16.26 8.13
C VAL A 294 16.04 -17.12 7.78
N GLY A 295 17.25 -16.65 8.10
CA GLY A 295 18.51 -17.36 7.89
C GLY A 295 18.96 -17.47 6.44
N ILE A 296 18.42 -16.64 5.53
CA ILE A 296 18.88 -16.54 4.15
C ILE A 296 20.13 -15.66 4.12
N ARG A 297 21.16 -16.09 3.38
CA ARG A 297 22.40 -15.31 3.19
C ARG A 297 22.05 -13.94 2.62
N ALA A 298 22.81 -12.90 3.00
CA ALA A 298 22.55 -11.52 2.55
C ALA A 298 22.54 -11.35 1.03
N ASP A 299 23.24 -12.23 0.29
CA ASP A 299 23.29 -12.21 -1.17
C ASP A 299 23.40 -13.65 -1.71
N PRO A 300 22.28 -14.40 -1.75
CA PRO A 300 22.31 -15.77 -2.22
C PRO A 300 22.49 -15.81 -3.74
N PRO A 301 23.26 -16.76 -4.29
CA PRO A 301 23.37 -16.89 -5.73
C PRO A 301 22.08 -17.40 -6.33
N VAL A 302 21.77 -16.93 -7.55
CA VAL A 302 20.61 -17.34 -8.33
C VAL A 302 21.04 -17.83 -9.71
N THR A 303 20.29 -18.80 -10.21
CA THR A 303 20.45 -19.31 -11.58
C THR A 303 19.09 -19.22 -12.28
N LEU A 304 19.04 -18.54 -13.42
CA LEU A 304 17.81 -18.39 -14.20
C LEU A 304 18.10 -18.28 -15.70
N GLN A 305 17.09 -18.62 -16.50
CA GLN A 305 17.11 -18.51 -17.96
C GLN A 305 15.88 -17.70 -18.39
N PRO A 306 16.00 -16.36 -18.48
CA PRO A 306 14.86 -15.49 -18.72
C PRO A 306 14.48 -15.36 -20.21
N GLU A 307 14.98 -16.23 -21.10
CA GLU A 307 14.76 -16.07 -22.55
C GLU A 307 13.26 -16.08 -22.89
N GLY A 308 12.77 -14.97 -23.47
CA GLY A 308 11.36 -14.79 -23.84
C GLY A 308 10.40 -14.68 -22.66
N ALA A 309 10.90 -14.62 -21.42
CA ALA A 309 10.10 -14.50 -20.21
C ALA A 309 9.75 -13.03 -19.93
N SER A 310 8.62 -12.76 -19.29
CA SER A 310 8.38 -11.45 -18.68
C SER A 310 9.24 -11.25 -17.44
N LEU A 311 9.43 -9.99 -17.01
CA LEU A 311 10.12 -9.69 -15.74
C LEU A 311 9.49 -10.45 -14.59
N GLN A 312 8.15 -10.52 -14.54
CA GLN A 312 7.43 -11.32 -13.56
C GLN A 312 7.89 -12.78 -13.54
N GLN A 313 8.00 -13.41 -14.71
CA GLN A 313 8.41 -14.81 -14.83
C GLN A 313 9.88 -15.00 -14.45
N ALA A 314 10.75 -14.07 -14.83
CA ALA A 314 12.16 -14.10 -14.45
C ALA A 314 12.35 -13.97 -12.93
N LEU A 315 11.59 -13.07 -12.28
CA LEU A 315 11.56 -12.92 -10.83
C LEU A 315 11.02 -14.18 -10.14
N ASP A 316 9.92 -14.75 -10.65
CA ASP A 316 9.35 -15.98 -10.12
C ASP A 316 10.34 -17.16 -10.22
N GLN A 317 11.17 -17.22 -11.27
CA GLN A 317 12.24 -18.21 -11.38
C GLN A 317 13.39 -17.95 -10.39
N ALA A 318 13.81 -16.70 -10.23
CA ALA A 318 14.92 -16.31 -9.37
C ALA A 318 14.62 -16.48 -7.88
N LEU A 319 13.42 -16.09 -7.45
CA LEU A 319 13.05 -15.98 -6.03
C LEU A 319 12.46 -17.26 -5.45
N LYS A 320 11.84 -18.11 -6.29
CA LYS A 320 11.22 -19.37 -5.84
C LYS A 320 12.20 -20.34 -5.15
N PRO A 321 13.43 -20.58 -5.65
CA PRO A 321 14.42 -21.43 -4.96
C PRO A 321 14.81 -20.87 -3.59
N LEU A 322 14.83 -19.54 -3.46
CA LEU A 322 15.19 -18.82 -2.23
C LEU A 322 14.01 -18.70 -1.26
N LYS A 323 12.82 -19.16 -1.64
CA LYS A 323 11.56 -18.98 -0.89
C LYS A 323 11.28 -17.50 -0.60
N LEU A 324 11.66 -16.60 -1.50
CA LEU A 324 11.35 -15.17 -1.42
C LEU A 324 10.12 -14.84 -2.28
N ASP A 325 9.52 -13.69 -2.01
CA ASP A 325 8.41 -13.13 -2.77
C ASP A 325 8.62 -11.62 -2.93
N TYR A 326 7.74 -10.96 -3.67
CA TYR A 326 7.87 -9.54 -3.94
C TYR A 326 6.52 -8.82 -3.99
N ILE A 327 6.56 -7.51 -3.76
CA ILE A 327 5.41 -6.61 -3.83
C ILE A 327 5.81 -5.28 -4.49
N ALA A 328 4.98 -4.78 -5.39
CA ALA A 328 5.18 -3.47 -6.01
C ALA A 328 4.46 -2.41 -5.17
N ARG A 329 5.20 -1.50 -4.54
CA ARG A 329 4.65 -0.43 -3.70
C ARG A 329 5.63 0.73 -3.60
N HIS A 330 5.14 1.92 -3.28
CA HIS A 330 5.99 3.10 -3.02
C HIS A 330 7.04 3.36 -4.14
N GLU A 331 6.65 3.16 -5.40
CA GLU A 331 7.48 3.34 -6.61
C GLU A 331 8.68 2.36 -6.72
N VAL A 332 8.69 1.30 -5.92
CA VAL A 332 9.72 0.27 -5.92
C VAL A 332 9.13 -1.14 -6.07
N LEU A 333 9.94 -2.06 -6.58
CA LEU A 333 9.73 -3.49 -6.44
C LEU A 333 10.44 -3.95 -5.17
N PHE A 334 9.68 -4.27 -4.13
CA PHE A 334 10.22 -4.69 -2.84
C PHE A 334 10.26 -6.21 -2.73
N ILE A 335 11.46 -6.78 -2.59
CA ILE A 335 11.73 -8.21 -2.48
C ILE A 335 11.95 -8.54 -1.01
N THR A 336 11.16 -9.45 -0.48
CA THR A 336 11.16 -9.78 0.96
C THR A 336 10.64 -11.22 1.18
N THR A 337 10.42 -11.60 2.44
CA THR A 337 9.90 -12.92 2.77
C THR A 337 8.41 -13.04 2.43
N PRO A 338 7.92 -14.26 2.15
CA PRO A 338 6.51 -14.50 1.95
C PRO A 338 5.67 -14.12 3.18
N GLU A 339 6.19 -14.21 4.40
CA GLU A 339 5.45 -13.76 5.59
C GLU A 339 5.15 -12.26 5.52
N LYS A 340 6.14 -11.42 5.21
CA LYS A 340 5.94 -9.97 5.07
C LYS A 340 5.02 -9.62 3.91
N VAL A 341 5.16 -10.26 2.75
CA VAL A 341 4.21 -10.06 1.62
C VAL A 341 2.79 -10.48 2.01
N ASN A 342 2.63 -11.57 2.75
CA ASN A 342 1.32 -12.05 3.19
C ASN A 342 0.68 -11.15 4.25
N ALA A 343 1.48 -10.39 5.00
CA ALA A 343 1.00 -9.38 5.94
C ALA A 343 0.49 -8.10 5.23
N LEU A 344 0.71 -7.98 3.92
CA LEU A 344 0.37 -6.80 3.10
C LEU A 344 -0.64 -7.14 1.99
N PRO A 345 -1.85 -7.59 2.34
CA PRO A 345 -2.90 -7.87 1.36
C PRO A 345 -3.42 -6.59 0.69
N GLU A 346 -3.80 -6.74 -0.57
CA GLU A 346 -4.39 -5.70 -1.40
C GLU A 346 -5.85 -6.01 -1.69
N THR A 347 -6.60 -5.00 -2.10
CA THR A 347 -7.99 -5.19 -2.56
C THR A 347 -8.05 -4.97 -4.05
N HIS A 348 -8.55 -5.93 -4.83
CA HIS A 348 -8.75 -5.76 -6.28
C HIS A 348 -10.20 -6.02 -6.65
N ILE A 349 -10.69 -5.31 -7.66
CA ILE A 349 -12.01 -5.52 -8.27
C ILE A 349 -11.83 -6.30 -9.55
N TYR A 350 -12.56 -7.38 -9.72
CA TYR A 350 -12.57 -8.21 -10.92
C TYR A 350 -13.92 -8.10 -11.60
N ASP A 351 -13.92 -7.72 -12.88
CA ASP A 351 -15.11 -7.83 -13.72
C ASP A 351 -15.33 -9.30 -14.11
N VAL A 352 -16.46 -9.83 -13.65
CA VAL A 352 -16.88 -11.21 -13.87
C VAL A 352 -18.21 -11.33 -14.59
N GLN A 353 -18.74 -10.25 -15.16
CA GLN A 353 -20.02 -10.29 -15.89
C GLN A 353 -20.01 -11.34 -17.00
N LYS A 354 -18.90 -11.47 -17.72
CA LYS A 354 -18.73 -12.48 -18.77
C LYS A 354 -18.51 -13.91 -18.26
N LEU A 355 -18.14 -14.06 -16.99
CA LEU A 355 -17.98 -15.36 -16.33
C LEU A 355 -19.31 -15.88 -15.76
N LEU A 356 -20.20 -14.95 -15.40
CA LEU A 356 -21.53 -15.23 -14.89
C LEU A 356 -22.49 -15.43 -16.07
N GLY A 357 -22.52 -16.65 -16.61
CA GLY A 357 -23.57 -17.07 -17.55
C GLY A 357 -24.95 -17.13 -16.89
N PRO A 358 -26.04 -17.31 -17.65
CA PRO A 358 -27.41 -17.28 -17.11
C PRO A 358 -27.68 -18.33 -16.00
N ASN A 359 -26.88 -19.38 -15.93
CA ASN A 359 -27.01 -20.47 -14.94
C ASN A 359 -25.80 -20.59 -13.99
N VAL A 360 -24.89 -19.62 -13.97
CA VAL A 360 -23.70 -19.68 -13.10
C VAL A 360 -23.89 -18.73 -11.94
N GLU A 361 -24.18 -19.28 -10.77
CA GLU A 361 -24.26 -18.51 -9.53
C GLU A 361 -22.87 -18.00 -9.10
N PRO A 362 -22.77 -16.77 -8.57
CA PRO A 362 -21.51 -16.22 -8.07
C PRO A 362 -20.85 -17.09 -6.97
N SER A 363 -21.65 -17.84 -6.20
CA SER A 363 -21.15 -18.77 -5.18
C SER A 363 -20.29 -19.88 -5.78
N VAL A 364 -20.60 -20.37 -6.98
CA VAL A 364 -19.83 -21.43 -7.66
C VAL A 364 -18.44 -20.93 -8.03
N ILE A 365 -18.34 -19.71 -8.56
CA ILE A 365 -17.05 -19.08 -8.86
C ILE A 365 -16.29 -18.80 -7.55
N THR A 366 -17.01 -18.41 -6.50
CA THR A 366 -16.41 -18.17 -5.19
C THR A 366 -15.72 -19.41 -4.65
N GLU A 367 -16.43 -20.54 -4.64
CA GLU A 367 -15.91 -21.83 -4.22
C GLU A 367 -14.74 -22.29 -5.10
N GLU A 368 -14.87 -22.16 -6.43
CA GLU A 368 -13.81 -22.52 -7.37
C GLU A 368 -12.49 -21.77 -7.09
N ILE A 369 -12.58 -20.48 -6.77
CA ILE A 369 -11.39 -19.67 -6.46
C ILE A 369 -10.83 -20.00 -5.08
N THR A 370 -11.67 -20.07 -4.05
CA THR A 370 -11.21 -20.33 -2.67
C THR A 370 -10.65 -21.74 -2.48
N THR A 371 -11.09 -22.71 -3.29
CA THR A 371 -10.61 -24.10 -3.25
C THR A 371 -9.39 -24.37 -4.12
N LYS A 372 -9.15 -23.58 -5.17
CA LYS A 372 -8.04 -23.84 -6.13
C LYS A 372 -6.90 -22.83 -6.06
N VAL A 373 -7.16 -21.60 -5.59
CA VAL A 373 -6.12 -20.57 -5.47
C VAL A 373 -5.68 -20.46 -4.01
N LEU A 374 -4.51 -21.02 -3.70
CA LEU A 374 -3.89 -20.93 -2.36
C LEU A 374 -4.89 -21.17 -1.21
N PRO A 375 -5.50 -22.37 -1.10
CA PRO A 375 -6.71 -22.55 -0.28
C PRO A 375 -6.56 -22.12 1.18
N LYS A 376 -5.39 -22.36 1.77
CA LYS A 376 -5.07 -22.00 3.16
C LYS A 376 -5.03 -20.49 3.43
N THR A 377 -4.99 -19.63 2.41
CA THR A 377 -4.92 -18.17 2.59
C THR A 377 -6.28 -17.51 2.70
N TRP A 378 -7.39 -18.26 2.52
CA TRP A 378 -8.74 -17.73 2.63
C TRP A 378 -9.32 -17.88 4.03
N SER A 379 -10.14 -16.91 4.44
CA SER A 379 -10.81 -16.88 5.75
C SER A 379 -11.56 -18.17 6.11
N PRO A 380 -12.33 -18.81 5.21
CA PRO A 380 -12.96 -20.10 5.50
C PRO A 380 -11.98 -21.23 5.87
N ASN A 381 -10.72 -21.11 5.47
CA ASN A 381 -9.67 -22.10 5.68
C ASN A 381 -8.61 -21.64 6.71
N GLY A 382 -8.94 -20.64 7.53
CA GLY A 382 -8.04 -20.11 8.58
C GLY A 382 -7.06 -19.02 8.11
N GLY A 383 -7.13 -18.60 6.85
CA GLY A 383 -6.35 -17.46 6.33
C GLY A 383 -7.02 -16.11 6.58
N HIS A 384 -6.48 -15.05 5.99
CA HIS A 384 -7.01 -13.68 6.14
C HIS A 384 -7.69 -13.12 4.89
N GLY A 385 -7.59 -13.81 3.77
CA GLY A 385 -8.17 -13.32 2.53
C GLY A 385 -9.66 -13.55 2.43
N THR A 386 -10.34 -12.63 1.77
CA THR A 386 -11.79 -12.59 1.65
C THR A 386 -12.17 -12.21 0.23
N MET A 387 -13.36 -12.62 -0.18
CA MET A 387 -13.92 -12.26 -1.47
C MET A 387 -15.41 -12.02 -1.29
N ALA A 388 -15.88 -10.92 -1.87
CA ALA A 388 -17.28 -10.54 -1.84
C ALA A 388 -17.77 -10.28 -3.26
N TYR A 389 -19.00 -10.71 -3.53
CA TYR A 389 -19.68 -10.43 -4.77
C TYR A 389 -20.56 -9.18 -4.61
N VAL A 390 -20.43 -8.26 -5.57
CA VAL A 390 -21.42 -7.22 -5.85
C VAL A 390 -21.90 -7.44 -7.29
N PRO A 391 -23.12 -7.06 -7.68
CA PRO A 391 -23.64 -7.35 -9.02
C PRO A 391 -22.63 -7.06 -10.15
N GLY A 392 -22.16 -8.11 -10.83
CA GLY A 392 -21.19 -8.06 -11.93
C GLY A 392 -19.70 -8.07 -11.54
N TYR A 393 -19.34 -7.91 -10.27
CA TYR A 393 -17.94 -7.76 -9.83
C TYR A 393 -17.61 -8.59 -8.58
N PHE A 394 -16.41 -9.16 -8.56
CA PHE A 394 -15.81 -9.65 -7.31
C PHE A 394 -14.86 -8.61 -6.74
N ILE A 395 -15.03 -8.27 -5.48
CA ILE A 395 -14.06 -7.50 -4.71
C ILE A 395 -13.30 -8.52 -3.87
N VAL A 396 -11.98 -8.57 -4.04
CA VAL A 396 -11.11 -9.57 -3.42
C VAL A 396 -10.08 -8.86 -2.59
N TYR A 397 -9.93 -9.25 -1.33
CA TYR A 397 -8.85 -8.83 -0.44
C TYR A 397 -7.92 -10.01 -0.20
N GLN A 398 -6.71 -9.95 -0.77
CA GLN A 398 -5.76 -11.06 -0.69
C GLN A 398 -4.33 -10.58 -1.00
N THR A 399 -3.35 -11.45 -0.79
CA THR A 399 -1.93 -11.18 -1.07
C THR A 399 -1.66 -11.01 -2.58
N PRO A 400 -0.67 -10.19 -2.98
CA PRO A 400 -0.34 -9.94 -4.39
C PRO A 400 -0.14 -11.22 -5.21
N ARG A 401 0.50 -12.23 -4.61
CA ARG A 401 0.70 -13.55 -5.24
C ARG A 401 -0.61 -14.27 -5.53
N ALA A 402 -1.59 -14.19 -4.64
CA ALA A 402 -2.90 -14.78 -4.90
C ALA A 402 -3.62 -14.03 -6.01
N HIS A 403 -3.55 -12.70 -6.06
CA HIS A 403 -4.13 -11.91 -7.15
C HIS A 403 -3.60 -12.34 -8.52
N ARG A 404 -2.29 -12.55 -8.65
CA ARG A 404 -1.68 -13.11 -9.87
C ARG A 404 -2.29 -14.46 -10.26
N LYS A 405 -2.46 -15.37 -9.29
CA LYS A 405 -3.08 -16.69 -9.53
C LYS A 405 -4.58 -16.62 -9.84
N ILE A 406 -5.31 -15.67 -9.24
CA ILE A 406 -6.72 -15.42 -9.53
C ILE A 406 -6.89 -14.96 -10.98
N LEU A 407 -6.03 -14.06 -11.45
CA LEU A 407 -6.02 -13.61 -12.84
C LEU A 407 -5.81 -14.78 -13.82
N GLU A 408 -4.82 -15.64 -13.56
CA GLU A 408 -4.59 -16.85 -14.35
C GLU A 408 -5.81 -17.79 -14.34
N ARG A 409 -6.44 -17.95 -13.17
CA ARG A 409 -7.62 -18.81 -13.05
C ARG A 409 -8.82 -18.25 -13.79
N PHE A 410 -9.10 -16.95 -13.68
CA PHE A 410 -10.15 -16.28 -14.44
C PHE A 410 -9.89 -16.30 -15.94
N LYS A 411 -8.62 -16.21 -16.38
CA LYS A 411 -8.28 -16.39 -17.80
C LYS A 411 -8.66 -17.80 -18.28
N THR A 412 -8.31 -18.83 -17.51
CA THR A 412 -8.63 -20.23 -17.80
C THR A 412 -10.15 -20.48 -17.83
N LEU A 413 -10.89 -19.92 -16.88
CA LEU A 413 -12.35 -20.05 -16.83
C LEU A 413 -13.04 -19.39 -18.03
N ARG A 414 -12.57 -18.21 -18.47
CA ARG A 414 -13.09 -17.55 -19.69
C ARG A 414 -12.84 -18.39 -20.93
N GLN A 415 -11.63 -18.92 -21.10
CA GLN A 415 -11.30 -19.77 -22.25
C GLN A 415 -12.19 -21.01 -22.35
N ARG A 416 -12.57 -21.62 -21.22
CA ARG A 416 -13.51 -22.76 -21.20
C ARG A 416 -14.91 -22.35 -21.64
N LEU A 417 -15.40 -21.19 -21.22
CA LEU A 417 -16.70 -20.67 -21.63
C LEU A 417 -16.71 -20.35 -23.13
N ASP A 418 -15.64 -19.72 -23.64
CA ASP A 418 -15.50 -19.41 -25.06
C ASP A 418 -15.36 -20.69 -25.91
N GLY A 419 -14.62 -21.69 -25.44
CA GLY A 419 -14.46 -22.98 -26.11
C GLY A 419 -15.75 -23.80 -26.16
N ASN A 420 -16.51 -23.85 -25.06
CA ASN A 420 -17.81 -24.54 -25.01
C ASN A 420 -18.89 -23.84 -25.88
N ALA A 421 -18.71 -22.57 -26.24
CA ALA A 421 -19.62 -21.86 -27.15
C ALA A 421 -19.42 -22.27 -28.62
N VAL A 422 -18.25 -22.81 -28.99
CA VAL A 422 -17.93 -23.26 -30.35
C VAL A 422 -18.42 -24.70 -30.61
N GLU A 423 -18.62 -25.50 -29.57
CA GLU A 423 -19.05 -26.90 -29.66
C GLU A 423 -20.58 -27.12 -29.53
N LYS A 424 -21.40 -26.08 -29.56
CA LYS A 424 -22.86 -26.26 -29.67
C LYS A 424 -23.26 -26.48 -31.14
N PRO A 425 -23.72 -27.68 -31.54
CA PRO A 425 -24.25 -27.94 -32.87
C PRO A 425 -25.57 -27.20 -33.14
#